data_AF-A0A935Q4R8-F1
#
_entry.id   AF-A0A935Q4R8-F1
#
_cell.length_a   1.000
_cell.length_b   1.000
_cell.length_c   1.000
_cell.angle_alpha   90.00
_cell.angle_beta   90.00
_cell.angle_gamma   90.00
#
_symmetry.space_group_name_H-M   'P 1'
#
loop_
_entity.id
_entity.type
_entity.pdbx_description
1 polymer ?
#
loop_
_entity_poly.entity_id
_entity_poly.type
_entity_poly.pdbx_seq_one_letter_code
_entity_poly.pdbx_strand_id
1 'polypeptide(L)'
;MASKAVCIGINNDHGTEIDLAGCVDDAHDWSAVLAERGLAVRKLPDAQAGKAAIRCLITGAAAGDSLVITFSDPSTTAPDEGRDEPDGVAEGLCPQDIKQGNVLVDDVIHALFAQRTLGTRLPLGSDSRPSGTVTRTAPVDPEADGGQMKQPWPNLCATGLR
;
A
#
# COMPACT_ATOMS: atom_id res chain seq x y z
N MET A 1 1.08 11.15 20.62
CA MET A 1 0.67 10.16 19.62
C MET A 1 0.33 10.93 18.36
N ALA A 2 1.09 10.73 17.29
CA ALA A 2 0.78 11.29 15.98
C ALA A 2 0.06 10.24 15.13
N SER A 3 -0.88 10.70 14.32
CA SER A 3 -1.56 9.87 13.33
C SER A 3 -1.28 10.43 11.95
N LYS A 4 -0.57 9.67 11.11
CA LYS A 4 -0.07 10.11 9.81
C LYS A 4 -0.47 9.11 8.73
N ALA A 5 -0.70 9.60 7.52
CA ALA A 5 -1.00 8.73 6.39
C ALA A 5 -0.26 9.15 5.13
N VAL A 6 0.04 8.17 4.28
CA VAL A 6 0.46 8.37 2.90
C VAL A 6 -0.55 7.65 1.99
N CYS A 7 -1.17 8.39 1.07
CA CYS A 7 -2.11 7.86 0.08
C CYS A 7 -1.49 7.99 -1.31
N ILE A 8 -1.32 6.86 -2.00
CA ILE A 8 -0.61 6.77 -3.29
C ILE A 8 -1.57 6.23 -4.33
N GLY A 9 -1.64 6.93 -5.46
CA GLY A 9 -2.51 6.58 -6.59
C GLY A 9 -1.76 6.80 -7.90
N ILE A 10 -1.58 5.75 -8.69
CA ILE A 10 -0.83 5.80 -9.95
C ILE A 10 -1.76 5.33 -11.07
N ASN A 11 -2.16 6.23 -11.96
CA ASN A 11 -2.97 5.89 -13.13
C ASN A 11 -2.10 5.46 -14.31
N ASN A 12 -0.95 6.11 -14.49
CA ASN A 12 -0.05 5.87 -15.62
C ASN A 12 1.28 5.21 -15.16
N ASP A 13 1.47 3.98 -15.61
CA ASP A 13 2.78 3.34 -15.65
C ASP A 13 3.43 3.65 -17.01
N HIS A 14 4.45 4.50 -17.00
CA HIS A 14 5.18 4.94 -18.20
C HIS A 14 5.98 3.79 -18.87
N GLY A 15 5.32 2.73 -19.31
CA GLY A 15 5.96 1.53 -19.88
C GLY A 15 5.02 0.35 -20.18
N THR A 16 3.79 0.33 -19.66
CA THR A 16 2.80 -0.72 -19.96
C THR A 16 1.56 -0.09 -20.60
N GLU A 17 0.97 -0.73 -21.63
CA GLU A 17 -0.14 -0.17 -22.42
C GLU A 17 -1.50 -0.12 -21.67
N ILE A 18 -1.49 -0.04 -20.33
CA ILE A 18 -2.69 -0.08 -19.49
C ILE A 18 -2.72 1.15 -18.59
N ASP A 19 -3.19 2.27 -19.13
CA ASP A 19 -3.57 3.43 -18.32
C ASP A 19 -4.87 3.11 -17.56
N LEU A 20 -4.84 3.27 -16.24
CA LEU A 20 -6.03 3.26 -15.39
C LEU A 20 -6.54 4.69 -15.17
N ALA A 21 -7.79 4.83 -14.74
CA ALA A 21 -8.39 6.13 -14.44
C ALA A 21 -8.75 6.31 -12.96
N GLY A 22 -8.83 5.21 -12.18
CA GLY A 22 -9.38 5.22 -10.82
C GLY A 22 -8.36 5.37 -9.69
N CYS A 23 -7.09 5.06 -9.90
CA CYS A 23 -6.11 4.97 -8.82
C CYS A 23 -5.84 6.32 -8.15
N VAL A 24 -5.81 7.40 -8.93
CA VAL A 24 -5.69 8.76 -8.41
C VAL A 24 -6.93 9.14 -7.59
N ASP A 25 -8.13 8.78 -8.07
CA ASP A 25 -9.38 9.03 -7.36
C ASP A 25 -9.43 8.26 -6.02
N ASP A 26 -8.97 7.00 -5.99
CA ASP A 26 -8.85 6.23 -4.75
C ASP A 26 -7.94 6.93 -3.73
N ALA A 27 -6.80 7.47 -4.16
CA ALA A 27 -5.89 8.22 -3.28
C ALA A 27 -6.53 9.51 -2.76
N HIS A 28 -7.39 10.16 -3.55
CA HIS A 28 -8.18 11.31 -3.12
C HIS A 28 -9.22 10.91 -2.07
N ASP A 29 -9.98 9.84 -2.31
CA ASP A 29 -11.04 9.37 -1.42
C ASP A 29 -10.48 8.90 -0.07
N TRP A 30 -9.43 8.07 -0.09
CA TRP A 30 -8.74 7.66 1.13
C TRP A 30 -8.18 8.85 1.90
N SER A 31 -7.62 9.83 1.21
CA SER A 31 -7.11 11.03 1.87
C SER A 31 -8.20 11.84 2.55
N ALA A 32 -9.39 11.95 1.95
CA ALA A 32 -10.51 12.65 2.56
C ALA A 32 -10.95 11.91 3.83
N VAL A 33 -11.19 10.60 3.73
CA VAL A 33 -11.63 9.76 4.84
C VAL A 33 -10.64 9.74 6.01
N LEU A 34 -9.33 9.68 5.73
CA LEU A 34 -8.30 9.65 6.77
C LEU A 34 -8.11 11.04 7.41
N ALA A 35 -8.22 12.11 6.62
CA ALA A 35 -8.18 13.48 7.16
C ALA A 35 -9.37 13.76 8.09
N GLU A 36 -10.57 13.31 7.74
CA GLU A 36 -11.77 13.40 8.61
C GLU A 36 -11.58 12.67 9.94
N ARG A 37 -10.76 11.61 9.95
CA ARG A 37 -10.39 10.86 11.17
C ARG A 37 -9.22 11.49 11.94
N GLY A 38 -8.74 12.67 11.52
CA GLY A 38 -7.70 13.44 12.20
C GLY A 38 -6.27 13.04 11.86
N LEU A 39 -6.04 12.30 10.76
CA LEU A 39 -4.69 11.96 10.32
C LEU A 39 -4.07 13.12 9.51
N ALA A 40 -2.78 13.34 9.71
CA ALA A 40 -1.98 14.16 8.80
C ALA A 40 -1.67 13.36 7.53
N VAL A 41 -2.38 13.66 6.44
CA VAL A 41 -2.30 12.90 5.19
C VAL A 41 -1.37 13.57 4.18
N ARG A 42 -0.48 12.77 3.57
CA ARG A 42 0.29 13.12 2.38
C ARG A 42 -0.24 12.34 1.18
N LYS A 43 -0.77 13.05 0.19
CA LYS A 43 -1.22 12.47 -1.08
C LYS A 43 -0.09 12.46 -2.11
N LEU A 44 -0.01 11.40 -2.90
CA LEU A 44 0.97 11.20 -3.97
C LEU A 44 0.25 10.67 -5.24
N PRO A 45 -0.43 11.53 -6.01
CA PRO A 45 -0.98 11.15 -7.31
C PRO A 45 0.13 11.14 -8.38
N ASP A 46 0.00 10.25 -9.36
CA ASP A 46 0.73 10.21 -10.64
C ASP A 46 2.17 10.72 -10.59
N ALA A 47 3.12 9.82 -10.38
CA ALA A 47 4.56 10.05 -10.55
C ALA A 47 5.35 10.63 -9.37
N GLN A 48 4.85 10.55 -8.14
CA GLN A 48 5.68 10.91 -6.97
C GLN A 48 6.31 9.66 -6.33
N ALA A 49 7.60 9.77 -5.97
CA ALA A 49 8.40 8.70 -5.39
C ALA A 49 7.78 8.11 -4.11
N GLY A 50 6.96 7.06 -4.27
CA GLY A 50 6.22 6.41 -3.20
C GLY A 50 7.14 5.81 -2.16
N LYS A 51 8.26 5.20 -2.59
CA LYS A 51 9.26 4.59 -1.70
C LYS A 51 9.86 5.58 -0.71
N ALA A 52 10.24 6.78 -1.16
CA ALA A 52 10.83 7.79 -0.30
C ALA A 52 9.82 8.31 0.75
N ALA A 53 8.56 8.46 0.35
CA ALA A 53 7.51 8.89 1.26
C ALA A 53 7.17 7.82 2.31
N ILE A 54 7.05 6.55 1.89
CA ILE A 54 6.85 5.42 2.81
C ILE A 54 8.00 5.31 3.80
N ARG A 55 9.25 5.37 3.30
CA ARG A 55 10.44 5.36 4.17
C ARG A 55 10.39 6.50 5.18
N CYS A 56 10.12 7.73 4.73
CA CYS A 56 10.04 8.90 5.61
C CYS A 56 8.94 8.75 6.68
N LEU A 57 7.77 8.21 6.30
CA LEU A 57 6.68 7.93 7.22
C LEU A 57 7.10 6.95 8.32
N ILE A 58 7.73 5.84 7.92
CA ILE A 58 8.13 4.75 8.84
C ILE A 58 9.27 5.19 9.75
N THR A 59 10.36 5.74 9.20
CA THR A 59 11.54 6.13 9.98
C THR A 59 11.29 7.36 10.86
N GLY A 60 10.26 8.15 10.55
CA GLY A 60 9.85 9.33 11.31
C GLY A 60 8.79 9.06 12.39
N ALA A 61 8.49 7.80 12.69
CA ALA A 61 7.47 7.41 13.65
C ALA A 61 8.05 7.02 15.02
N ALA A 62 7.36 7.43 16.08
CA ALA A 62 7.68 7.08 17.45
C ALA A 62 6.73 5.99 18.00
N ALA A 63 7.14 5.33 19.08
CA ALA A 63 6.29 4.35 19.77
C ALA A 63 4.92 4.96 20.14
N GLY A 64 3.84 4.25 19.84
CA GLY A 64 2.47 4.73 20.04
C GLY A 64 1.89 5.56 18.89
N ASP A 65 2.67 5.87 17.84
CA ASP A 65 2.13 6.49 16.63
C ASP A 65 1.30 5.50 15.80
N SER A 66 0.32 6.03 15.06
CA SER A 66 -0.49 5.29 14.10
C SER A 66 -0.23 5.81 12.69
N LEU A 67 0.22 4.91 11.82
CA LEU A 67 0.59 5.19 10.44
C LEU A 67 -0.38 4.46 9.52
N VAL A 68 -0.78 5.08 8.41
CA VAL A 68 -1.61 4.42 7.39
C VAL A 68 -0.95 4.59 6.03
N ILE A 69 -0.82 3.51 5.28
CA ILE A 69 -0.40 3.56 3.88
C ILE A 69 -1.56 3.02 3.05
N THR A 70 -2.03 3.80 2.07
CA THR A 70 -2.94 3.31 1.04
C THR A 70 -2.27 3.43 -0.32
N PHE A 71 -2.50 2.42 -1.15
CA PHE A 71 -1.80 2.26 -2.41
C PHE A 71 -2.76 1.70 -3.46
N SER A 72 -2.90 2.39 -4.59
CA SER A 72 -3.69 1.96 -5.76
C SER A 72 -2.86 2.17 -7.02
N ASP A 73 -2.65 1.11 -7.81
CA ASP A 73 -1.87 1.17 -9.06
C ASP A 73 -2.23 0.04 -10.06
N PRO A 74 -1.83 0.18 -11.34
CA PRO A 74 -1.68 -0.96 -12.22
C PRO A 74 -0.49 -1.81 -11.74
N SER A 75 -0.79 -3.05 -11.32
CA SER A 75 0.21 -4.05 -10.92
C SER A 75 1.40 -4.07 -11.88
N THR A 76 2.63 -3.96 -11.37
CA THR A 76 3.84 -4.06 -12.19
C THR A 76 4.71 -5.24 -11.80
N THR A 77 5.54 -5.70 -12.73
CA THR A 77 6.45 -6.80 -12.53
C THR A 77 7.89 -6.38 -12.82
N ALA A 78 8.83 -6.93 -12.05
CA ALA A 78 10.27 -6.76 -12.23
C ALA A 78 10.96 -8.14 -12.26
N PRO A 79 12.17 -8.27 -12.83
CA PRO A 79 12.95 -9.50 -12.67
C PRO A 79 13.17 -9.84 -11.20
N ASP A 80 12.94 -11.08 -10.81
CA ASP A 80 13.25 -11.56 -9.46
C ASP A 80 14.76 -11.80 -9.32
N GLU A 81 15.47 -10.84 -8.72
CA GLU A 81 16.89 -10.97 -8.40
C GLU A 81 17.15 -11.87 -7.17
N GLY A 82 16.15 -12.05 -6.30
CA GLY A 82 16.19 -12.90 -5.10
C GLY A 82 16.05 -14.39 -5.41
N ARG A 83 15.42 -14.72 -6.54
CA ARG A 83 15.08 -16.09 -7.01
C ARG A 83 14.23 -16.86 -6.01
N ASP A 84 13.37 -16.16 -5.28
CA ASP A 84 12.43 -16.77 -4.33
C ASP A 84 11.00 -16.85 -4.90
N GLU A 85 10.73 -16.24 -6.06
CA GLU A 85 9.49 -16.39 -6.79
C GLU A 85 9.56 -17.54 -7.82
N PRO A 86 8.58 -18.47 -7.84
CA PRO A 86 8.63 -19.69 -8.65
C PRO A 86 8.53 -19.45 -10.16
N ASP A 87 8.04 -18.28 -10.58
CA ASP A 87 7.98 -17.86 -11.99
C ASP A 87 9.16 -16.96 -12.40
N GLY A 88 10.03 -16.58 -11.45
CA GLY A 88 11.19 -15.72 -11.67
C GLY A 88 10.84 -14.25 -11.89
N VAL A 89 9.66 -13.81 -11.47
CA VAL A 89 9.16 -12.46 -11.63
C VAL A 89 8.74 -11.90 -10.26
N ALA A 90 9.39 -10.81 -9.84
CA ALA A 90 9.03 -10.10 -8.62
C ALA A 90 7.85 -9.17 -8.88
N GLU A 91 6.84 -9.26 -8.03
CA GLU A 91 5.70 -8.35 -8.04
C GLU A 91 6.14 -7.00 -7.44
N GLY A 92 5.90 -5.91 -8.16
CA GLY A 92 6.33 -4.58 -7.79
C GLY A 92 5.16 -3.61 -7.68
N LEU A 93 5.13 -2.86 -6.58
CA LEU A 93 4.39 -1.61 -6.48
C LEU A 93 5.26 -0.46 -7.02
N CYS A 94 4.63 0.62 -7.47
CA CYS A 94 5.28 1.82 -8.03
C CYS A 94 6.04 1.55 -9.34
N PRO A 95 5.32 1.33 -10.44
CA PRO A 95 5.89 1.17 -11.78
C PRO A 95 6.94 2.23 -12.15
N GLN A 96 6.72 3.45 -11.69
CA GLN A 96 7.60 4.57 -11.98
C GLN A 96 8.99 4.43 -11.37
N ASP A 97 9.11 3.78 -10.20
CA ASP A 97 10.38 3.56 -9.51
C ASP A 97 11.22 2.46 -10.21
N ILE A 98 10.66 1.70 -11.16
CA ILE A 98 11.38 0.66 -11.95
C ILE A 98 12.53 1.26 -12.75
N LYS A 99 12.29 2.39 -13.42
CA LYS A 99 13.32 3.03 -14.26
C LYS A 99 14.53 3.51 -13.45
N GLN A 100 14.37 3.71 -12.14
CA GLN A 100 15.44 4.12 -11.23
C GLN A 100 15.92 2.98 -10.30
N GLY A 101 15.52 1.73 -10.56
CA GLY A 101 15.90 0.57 -9.74
C GLY A 101 15.36 0.65 -8.30
N ASN A 102 14.26 1.36 -8.09
CA ASN A 102 13.67 1.66 -6.79
C ASN A 102 12.34 0.95 -6.55
N VAL A 103 12.00 -0.05 -7.37
CA VAL A 103 10.75 -0.82 -7.28
C VAL A 103 10.41 -1.18 -5.84
N LEU A 104 9.16 -0.96 -5.45
CA LEU A 104 8.63 -1.44 -4.19
C LEU A 104 8.16 -2.88 -4.37
N VAL A 105 9.11 -3.79 -4.51
CA VAL A 105 8.84 -5.23 -4.40
C VAL A 105 8.56 -5.61 -2.95
N ASP A 106 7.92 -6.75 -2.74
CA ASP A 106 7.53 -7.28 -1.43
C ASP A 106 8.69 -7.29 -0.41
N ASP A 107 9.91 -7.67 -0.80
CA ASP A 107 11.10 -7.67 0.04
C ASP A 107 11.52 -6.28 0.48
N VAL A 108 11.37 -5.29 -0.41
CA VAL A 108 11.64 -3.89 -0.10
C VAL A 108 10.58 -3.37 0.88
N ILE A 109 9.31 -3.75 0.69
CA ILE A 109 8.22 -3.40 1.61
C ILE A 109 8.48 -4.03 2.99
N HIS A 110 8.83 -5.31 3.03
CA HIS A 110 9.17 -6.03 4.26
C HIS A 110 10.34 -5.36 4.99
N ALA A 111 11.43 -5.07 4.29
CA ALA A 111 12.60 -4.40 4.85
C ALA A 111 12.29 -2.97 5.35
N LEU A 112 11.39 -2.24 4.68
CA LEU A 112 10.93 -0.94 5.15
C LEU A 112 10.09 -1.09 6.42
N PHE A 113 9.16 -2.06 6.46
CA PHE A 113 8.29 -2.28 7.60
C PHE A 113 9.04 -2.79 8.83
N ALA A 114 10.15 -3.51 8.64
CA ALA A 114 11.05 -3.93 9.70
C ALA A 114 11.80 -2.76 10.37
N GLN A 115 11.92 -1.61 9.70
CA GLN A 115 12.53 -0.39 10.26
C GLN A 115 11.60 0.40 11.18
N ARG A 116 10.33 -0.02 11.33
CA ARG A 116 9.37 0.70 12.17
C ARG A 116 9.78 0.64 13.64
N THR A 117 9.53 1.74 14.35
CA THR A 117 9.71 1.77 15.81
C THR A 117 8.74 0.79 16.49
N LEU A 118 9.22 -0.04 17.42
CA LEU A 118 8.37 -0.94 18.19
C LEU A 118 7.23 -0.17 18.88
N GLY A 119 6.02 -0.73 18.82
CA GLY A 119 4.81 -0.09 19.33
C GLY A 119 4.14 0.91 18.38
N THR A 120 4.63 1.05 17.14
CA THR A 120 3.88 1.73 16.06
C THR A 120 2.82 0.81 15.45
N ARG A 121 1.69 1.37 15.04
CA ARG A 121 0.64 0.67 14.27
C ARG A 121 0.75 1.08 12.80
N LEU A 122 0.79 0.13 11.88
CA LEU A 122 1.00 0.38 10.44
C LEU A 122 0.15 -0.55 9.57
N PRO A 123 -1.16 -0.27 9.38
CA PRO A 123 -1.93 -0.84 8.29
C PRO A 123 -1.44 -0.40 6.90
N LEU A 124 -1.44 -1.34 5.96
CA LEU A 124 -1.27 -1.15 4.53
C LEU A 124 -2.55 -1.59 3.81
N GLY A 125 -3.16 -0.69 3.05
CA GLY A 125 -4.23 -1.01 2.10
C GLY A 125 -3.69 -1.00 0.69
N SER A 126 -3.76 -2.15 -0.01
CA SER A 126 -3.30 -2.29 -1.40
C SER A 126 -4.50 -2.62 -2.28
N ASP A 127 -4.86 -1.69 -3.16
CA ASP A 127 -5.81 -1.87 -4.25
C ASP A 127 -5.04 -2.00 -5.56
N SER A 128 -4.33 -3.12 -5.68
CA SER A 128 -3.56 -3.49 -6.85
C SER A 128 -3.94 -4.90 -7.26
N ARG A 129 -3.85 -5.21 -8.55
CA ARG A 129 -4.14 -6.57 -9.04
C ARG A 129 -3.19 -7.56 -8.34
N PRO A 130 -3.69 -8.68 -7.80
CA PRO A 130 -2.88 -9.60 -7.02
C PRO A 130 -2.04 -10.46 -7.97
N SER A 131 -0.78 -10.74 -7.62
CA SER A 131 -0.12 -11.95 -8.11
C SER A 131 0.18 -12.97 -6.99
N GLY A 132 0.16 -12.56 -5.71
CA GLY A 132 -0.09 -13.49 -4.59
C GLY A 132 0.64 -13.22 -3.27
N THR A 133 1.68 -12.37 -3.25
CA THR A 133 2.65 -12.36 -2.13
C THR A 133 2.98 -10.98 -1.56
N VAL A 134 2.10 -9.96 -1.64
CA VAL A 134 2.41 -8.59 -1.14
C VAL A 134 2.96 -8.52 0.31
N THR A 135 2.68 -9.53 1.14
CA THR A 135 3.28 -9.70 2.49
C THR A 135 3.95 -11.07 2.71
N ARG A 136 4.13 -11.87 1.65
CA ARG A 136 4.28 -13.33 1.65
C ARG A 136 3.17 -14.05 2.43
N THR A 137 2.85 -15.28 2.05
CA THR A 137 1.91 -16.11 2.82
C THR A 137 2.59 -16.55 4.11
N ALA A 138 2.37 -15.82 5.20
CA ALA A 138 2.80 -16.29 6.52
C ALA A 138 1.98 -17.54 6.91
N PRO A 139 2.58 -18.53 7.60
CA PRO A 139 1.77 -19.43 8.42
C PRO A 139 0.92 -18.54 9.35
N VAL A 140 -0.37 -18.86 9.48
CA VAL A 140 -1.28 -18.14 10.37
C VAL A 140 -0.61 -18.01 11.75
N ASP A 141 -0.36 -16.77 12.18
CA ASP A 141 0.12 -16.51 13.52
C ASP A 141 -0.95 -17.01 14.51
N PRO A 142 -0.66 -18.03 15.33
CA PRO A 142 -1.65 -18.59 16.25
C PRO A 142 -2.03 -17.60 17.37
N GLU A 143 -1.26 -16.52 17.57
CA GLU A 143 -1.52 -15.45 18.54
C GLU A 143 -2.13 -14.20 17.90
N ALA A 144 -2.21 -14.13 16.57
CA ALA A 144 -3.03 -13.13 15.93
C ALA A 144 -4.48 -13.43 16.30
N ASP A 145 -5.09 -12.58 17.13
CA ASP A 145 -6.53 -12.55 17.34
C ASP A 145 -7.16 -12.40 15.96
N GLY A 146 -7.54 -13.54 15.38
CA GLY A 146 -8.27 -13.65 14.15
C GLY A 146 -9.62 -13.01 14.40
N GLY A 147 -9.66 -11.68 14.24
CA GLY A 147 -10.87 -10.92 14.14
C GLY A 147 -11.62 -11.48 12.95
N GLN A 148 -12.40 -12.53 13.19
CA GLN A 148 -13.40 -12.99 12.26
C GLN A 148 -14.17 -11.76 11.87
N MET A 149 -14.12 -11.40 10.59
CA MET A 149 -15.04 -10.46 10.01
C MET A 149 -16.43 -11.04 10.24
N LYS A 150 -17.06 -10.67 11.35
CA LYS A 150 -18.39 -11.13 11.70
C LYS A 150 -19.32 -10.39 10.75
N GLN A 151 -19.79 -11.15 9.76
CA GLN A 151 -20.78 -10.85 8.73
C GLN A 151 -20.22 -10.19 7.45
N PRO A 152 -20.65 -10.65 6.26
CA PRO A 152 -20.40 -9.93 5.02
C PRO A 152 -21.07 -8.56 5.07
N TRP A 153 -20.41 -7.55 4.50
CA TRP A 153 -20.94 -6.20 4.36
C TRP A 153 -22.33 -6.26 3.69
N PRO A 154 -23.40 -5.76 4.32
CA PRO A 154 -24.67 -5.65 3.65
C PRO A 154 -24.51 -4.69 2.46
N ASN A 155 -24.98 -5.14 1.28
CA ASN A 155 -24.93 -4.45 -0.01
C ASN A 155 -25.15 -2.93 0.10
N LEU A 156 -24.08 -2.14 0.06
CA LEU A 156 -24.12 -0.67 0.08
C LEU A 156 -24.75 -0.06 -1.20
N CYS A 157 -25.04 -0.88 -2.22
CA CYS A 157 -25.75 -0.46 -3.43
C CYS A 157 -27.29 -0.40 -3.29
N ALA A 158 -27.88 -0.72 -2.12
CA ALA A 158 -29.35 -0.81 -1.97
C ALA A 158 -30.02 0.42 -1.32
N THR A 159 -29.29 1.44 -0.88
CA THR A 159 -29.90 2.70 -0.39
C THR A 159 -29.78 3.77 -1.46
N GLY A 160 -30.77 3.80 -2.34
CA GLY A 160 -31.04 4.93 -3.21
C GLY A 160 -31.22 6.20 -2.39
N LEU A 161 -30.23 7.09 -2.45
CA LEU A 161 -30.39 8.50 -2.15
C LEU A 161 -31.08 9.16 -3.35
N ARG A 162 -32.41 9.27 -3.24
CA ARG A 162 -33.18 10.46 -3.59
C ARG A 162 -33.88 10.94 -2.33
#